data_AF-A0A6S7GGJ4-F1
#
_entry.id   AF-A0A6S7GGJ4-F1
#
_cell.length_a   1.000
_cell.length_b   1.000
_cell.length_c   1.000
_cell.angle_alpha   90.00
_cell.angle_beta   90.00
_cell.angle_gamma   90.00
#
_symmetry.space_group_name_H-M   'P 1'
#
loop_
_entity.id
_entity.type
_entity.pdbx_description
1 polymer ?
#
loop_
_entity_poly.entity_id
_entity_poly.type
_entity_poly.pdbx_seq_one_letter_code
_entity_poly.pdbx_strand_id
1 'polypeptide(L)'
;MYQRQSSILIQLLEEKAGKGEFDIASYLRMFTLDIICEAAMGVNVNAQFDSNSEYVSTVLSISELILERWRCPWLWRDSMYNLTTAGRKQKNMLRILHGFSSKVISDRIEQRQLDESRNTNTSAGGMSEPDSSRKRQAFLDLLLDEYDKGNISKEGVREEVDTFMFEVRENISAK
;
A
#
# COMPACT_ATOMS: atom_id res chain seq x y z
N MET A 1 9.62 -12.85 -4.51
CA MET A 1 8.62 -12.21 -3.64
C MET A 1 8.18 -13.16 -2.52
N TYR A 2 7.26 -14.11 -2.75
CA TYR A 2 6.73 -15.01 -1.70
C TYR A 2 7.82 -15.71 -0.86
N GLN A 3 8.79 -16.38 -1.50
CA GLN A 3 9.86 -17.06 -0.78
C GLN A 3 10.67 -16.12 0.14
N ARG A 4 10.94 -14.89 -0.32
CA ARG A 4 11.66 -13.87 0.46
C ARG A 4 10.87 -13.47 1.70
N GLN A 5 9.58 -13.16 1.53
CA GLN A 5 8.71 -12.77 2.64
C GLN A 5 8.49 -13.93 3.62
N SER A 6 8.42 -15.17 3.13
CA SER A 6 8.28 -16.36 3.97
C SER A 6 9.55 -16.63 4.78
N SER A 7 10.74 -16.43 4.22
CA SER A 7 11.99 -16.52 4.97
C SER A 7 12.05 -15.51 6.13
N ILE A 8 11.58 -14.28 5.89
CA ILE A 8 11.50 -13.23 6.93
C ILE A 8 10.54 -13.67 8.05
N LEU A 9 9.36 -14.17 7.69
CA LEU A 9 8.39 -14.67 8.67
C LEU A 9 8.98 -15.79 9.53
N ILE A 10 9.67 -16.75 8.90
CA ILE A 10 10.30 -17.87 9.62
C ILE A 10 11.34 -17.35 10.62
N GLN A 11 12.19 -16.40 10.23
CA GLN A 11 13.19 -15.81 11.13
C GLN A 11 12.53 -15.13 12.35
N LEU A 12 11.45 -14.36 12.14
CA LEU A 12 10.70 -13.72 13.23
C LEU A 12 10.05 -14.74 14.17
N LEU A 13 9.55 -15.85 13.63
CA LEU A 13 8.94 -16.93 14.41
C LEU A 13 9.98 -17.76 15.18
N GLU A 14 11.16 -17.99 14.61
CA GLU A 14 12.28 -18.66 15.29
C GLU A 14 12.69 -17.89 16.55
N GLU A 15 12.68 -16.55 16.53
CA GLU A 15 12.97 -15.75 17.72
C GLU A 15 11.94 -15.93 18.84
N LYS A 16 10.71 -16.34 18.52
CA LYS A 16 9.63 -16.60 19.48
C LYS A 16 9.54 -18.06 19.89
N ALA A 17 10.22 -18.97 19.17
CA ALA A 17 10.25 -20.38 19.50
C ALA A 17 10.79 -20.61 20.92
N GLY A 18 10.03 -21.36 21.72
CA GLY A 18 10.39 -21.70 23.10
C GLY A 18 10.22 -20.58 24.14
N LYS A 19 9.69 -19.41 23.77
CA LYS A 19 9.49 -18.26 24.68
C LYS A 19 8.07 -18.13 25.24
N GLY A 20 7.20 -19.12 24.99
CA GLY A 20 5.82 -19.17 25.46
C GLY A 20 4.79 -19.01 24.34
N GLU A 21 3.53 -18.80 24.72
CA GLU A 21 2.43 -18.58 23.78
C GLU A 21 2.50 -17.17 23.20
N PHE A 22 2.18 -17.05 21.90
CA PHE A 22 2.10 -15.77 21.20
C PHE A 22 1.02 -15.81 20.13
N ASP A 23 0.51 -14.64 19.75
CA ASP A 23 -0.47 -14.51 18.67
C ASP A 23 0.21 -14.56 17.30
N ILE A 24 0.07 -15.69 16.61
CA ILE A 24 0.58 -15.86 15.23
C ILE A 24 -0.22 -15.04 14.21
N ALA A 25 -1.48 -14.71 14.50
CA ALA A 25 -2.34 -14.00 13.56
C ALA A 25 -1.73 -12.63 13.25
N SER A 26 -1.27 -11.89 14.25
CA SER A 26 -0.60 -10.60 14.07
C SER A 26 0.61 -10.67 13.11
N TYR A 27 1.41 -11.73 13.18
CA TYR A 27 2.55 -11.94 12.25
C TYR A 27 2.07 -12.24 10.82
N LEU A 28 1.04 -13.09 10.67
CA LEU A 28 0.45 -13.41 9.38
C LEU A 28 -0.19 -12.18 8.72
N ARG A 29 -0.78 -11.27 9.51
CA ARG A 29 -1.34 -10.01 9.01
C ARG A 29 -0.25 -9.12 8.40
N MET A 30 0.88 -8.95 9.10
CA MET A 30 2.01 -8.16 8.61
C MET A 30 2.65 -8.77 7.36
N PHE A 31 2.83 -10.10 7.37
CA PHE A 31 3.31 -10.86 6.21
C PHE A 31 2.41 -10.68 4.98
N THR A 32 1.08 -10.77 5.18
CA THR A 32 0.12 -10.62 4.09
C THR A 32 0.11 -9.19 3.55
N LEU A 33 0.23 -8.19 4.43
CA LEU A 33 0.33 -6.79 4.04
C LEU A 33 1.57 -6.54 3.16
N ASP A 34 2.75 -7.03 3.56
CA ASP A 34 3.98 -6.89 2.77
C ASP A 34 3.87 -7.56 1.40
N ILE A 35 3.24 -8.75 1.34
CA ILE A 35 2.98 -9.43 0.08
C ILE A 35 2.07 -8.59 -0.82
N ILE A 36 0.93 -8.13 -0.32
CA ILE A 36 -0.01 -7.42 -1.16
C ILE A 36 0.57 -6.09 -1.64
N CYS A 37 1.27 -5.36 -0.78
CA CYS A 37 1.96 -4.12 -1.16
C CYS A 37 3.03 -4.36 -2.24
N GLU A 38 3.86 -5.39 -2.09
CA GLU A 38 4.92 -5.69 -3.06
C GLU A 38 4.33 -6.21 -4.39
N ALA A 39 3.24 -6.97 -4.36
CA ALA A 39 2.58 -7.47 -5.58
C ALA A 39 1.74 -6.42 -6.33
N ALA A 40 0.99 -5.59 -5.60
CA ALA A 40 0.04 -4.65 -6.17
C ALA A 40 0.66 -3.28 -6.46
N MET A 41 1.56 -2.81 -5.59
CA MET A 41 2.17 -1.48 -5.68
C MET A 41 3.66 -1.52 -6.05
N GLY A 42 4.31 -2.68 -6.01
CA GLY A 42 5.74 -2.80 -6.34
C GLY A 42 6.68 -2.22 -5.28
N VAL A 43 6.18 -1.91 -4.09
CA VAL A 43 6.94 -1.33 -2.98
C VAL A 43 6.97 -2.27 -1.79
N ASN A 44 8.12 -2.31 -1.11
CA ASN A 44 8.30 -3.07 0.11
C ASN A 44 8.10 -2.16 1.33
N VAL A 45 7.05 -2.44 2.11
CA VAL A 45 6.69 -1.68 3.32
C VAL A 45 7.47 -2.16 4.54
N ASN A 46 7.97 -3.41 4.51
CA ASN A 46 8.65 -4.08 5.63
C ASN A 46 7.83 -4.09 6.93
N ALA A 47 6.51 -4.26 6.81
CA ALA A 47 5.58 -4.32 7.93
C ALA A 47 5.93 -5.45 8.93
N GLN A 48 6.57 -6.53 8.47
CA GLN A 48 7.02 -7.63 9.34
C GLN A 48 8.10 -7.23 10.36
N PHE A 49 8.99 -6.30 10.01
CA PHE A 49 10.04 -5.82 10.93
C PHE A 49 9.61 -4.56 11.69
N ASP A 50 8.92 -3.65 11.02
CA ASP A 50 8.46 -2.39 11.59
C ASP A 50 6.92 -2.33 11.66
N SER A 51 6.35 -3.28 12.42
CA SER A 51 4.91 -3.34 12.69
C SER A 51 4.38 -2.08 13.39
N ASN A 52 5.27 -1.29 14.01
CA ASN A 52 4.97 -0.02 14.67
C ASN A 52 5.24 1.19 13.78
N SER A 53 5.57 1.00 12.50
CA SER A 53 5.79 2.12 11.60
C SER A 53 4.57 3.03 11.61
N GLU A 54 4.82 4.33 11.47
CA GLU A 54 3.77 5.35 11.46
C GLU A 54 2.72 5.05 10.39
N TYR A 55 3.12 4.47 9.25
CA TYR A 55 2.23 4.04 8.19
C TYR A 55 1.39 2.82 8.58
N VAL A 56 2.00 1.71 9.03
CA VAL A 56 1.27 0.48 9.37
C VAL A 56 0.28 0.75 10.49
N SER A 57 0.71 1.44 11.56
CA SER A 57 -0.17 1.80 12.67
C SER A 57 -1.32 2.72 12.23
N THR A 58 -1.08 3.64 11.31
CA THR A 58 -2.11 4.50 10.71
C THR A 58 -3.11 3.69 9.89
N VAL A 59 -2.62 2.85 8.98
CA VAL A 59 -3.43 1.95 8.16
C VAL A 59 -4.24 1.02 9.04
N LEU A 60 -3.73 0.61 10.20
CA LEU A 60 -4.37 -0.21 11.24
C LEU A 60 -5.25 0.57 12.24
N SER A 61 -5.30 1.90 12.22
CA SER A 61 -6.15 2.67 13.14
C SER A 61 -7.26 3.46 12.44
N ILE A 62 -7.09 3.75 11.14
CA ILE A 62 -7.98 4.68 10.45
C ILE A 62 -9.41 4.15 10.28
N SER A 63 -9.60 2.84 10.10
CA SER A 63 -10.94 2.26 9.93
C SER A 63 -11.79 2.35 11.18
N GLU A 64 -11.20 2.23 12.38
CA GLU A 64 -11.90 2.41 13.64
C GLU A 64 -12.50 3.82 13.76
N LEU A 65 -11.72 4.85 13.41
CA LEU A 65 -12.19 6.25 13.42
C LEU A 65 -13.29 6.50 12.38
N ILE A 66 -13.19 5.85 11.21
CA ILE A 66 -14.22 5.93 10.17
C ILE A 66 -15.52 5.30 10.68
N LEU A 67 -15.45 4.09 11.25
CA LEU A 67 -16.62 3.38 11.80
C LEU A 67 -17.27 4.14 12.97
N GLU A 68 -16.46 4.74 13.85
CA GLU A 68 -16.95 5.58 14.95
C GLU A 68 -17.71 6.80 14.41
N ARG A 69 -17.16 7.48 13.39
CA ARG A 69 -17.83 8.61 12.72
C ARG A 69 -19.12 8.19 12.04
N TRP A 70 -19.15 7.03 11.38
CA TRP A 70 -20.35 6.48 10.76
C TRP A 70 -21.48 6.23 11.76
N ARG A 71 -21.15 5.72 12.96
CA ARG A 71 -22.13 5.48 14.05
C ARG A 71 -22.68 6.73 14.72
N CYS A 72 -22.08 7.90 14.49
CA CYS A 72 -22.44 9.14 15.17
C CYS A 72 -22.95 10.19 14.16
N PRO A 73 -24.26 10.21 13.82
CA PRO A 73 -24.82 11.14 12.84
C PRO A 73 -24.53 12.62 13.12
N TRP A 74 -24.39 13.01 14.40
CA TRP A 74 -24.05 14.37 14.79
C TRP A 74 -22.61 14.78 14.41
N LEU A 75 -21.72 13.82 14.14
CA LEU A 75 -20.34 14.04 13.69
C LEU A 75 -20.19 13.99 12.16
N TRP A 76 -21.28 13.88 11.40
CA TRP A 76 -21.18 13.81 9.93
C TRP A 76 -20.72 15.12 9.31
N ARG A 77 -21.04 16.28 9.92
CA ARG A 77 -20.54 17.58 9.43
C ARG A 77 -19.05 17.70 9.69
N ASP A 78 -18.26 17.84 8.62
CA ASP A 78 -16.80 17.96 8.68
C ASP A 78 -16.34 19.08 9.60
N SER A 79 -16.99 20.24 9.57
CA SER A 79 -16.65 21.36 10.45
C SER A 79 -16.72 20.96 11.92
N MET A 80 -17.82 20.33 12.36
CA MET A 80 -17.98 19.91 13.75
C MET A 80 -17.00 18.81 14.12
N TYR A 81 -16.80 17.84 13.22
CA TYR A 81 -15.89 16.73 13.45
C TYR A 81 -14.43 17.20 13.55
N ASN A 82 -13.98 18.11 12.70
CA ASN A 82 -12.63 18.65 12.72
C ASN A 82 -12.28 19.41 14.02
N LEU A 83 -13.28 19.90 14.75
CA LEU A 83 -13.05 20.52 16.07
C LEU A 83 -12.74 19.48 17.16
N THR A 84 -13.23 18.25 17.01
CA THR A 84 -13.03 17.14 17.96
C THR A 84 -11.60 16.63 17.97
N THR A 85 -11.21 15.93 19.05
CA THR A 85 -9.92 15.23 19.14
C THR A 85 -9.83 14.10 18.11
N ALA A 86 -10.91 13.35 17.91
CA ALA A 86 -11.01 12.28 16.91
C ALA A 86 -10.80 12.81 15.49
N GLY A 87 -11.44 13.93 15.12
CA GLY A 87 -11.27 14.54 13.80
C GLY A 87 -9.85 15.05 13.54
N ARG A 88 -9.19 15.63 14.54
CA ARG A 88 -7.77 16.02 14.43
C ARG A 88 -6.86 14.78 14.24
N LYS A 89 -7.13 13.71 14.98
CA LYS A 89 -6.41 12.42 14.85
C LYS A 89 -6.60 11.83 13.45
N GLN A 90 -7.84 11.76 12.96
CA GLN A 90 -8.14 11.29 11.61
C GLN A 90 -7.45 12.13 10.53
N LYS A 91 -7.45 13.46 10.67
CA LYS A 91 -6.77 14.34 9.72
C LYS A 91 -5.26 14.08 9.66
N ASN A 92 -4.62 13.81 10.81
CA ASN A 92 -3.21 13.44 10.84
C ASN A 92 -2.96 12.08 10.17
N MET A 93 -3.81 11.09 10.46
CA MET A 93 -3.76 9.77 9.85
C MET A 93 -3.92 9.82 8.32
N LEU A 94 -4.89 10.59 7.82
CA LEU A 94 -5.06 10.80 6.38
C LEU A 94 -3.84 11.46 5.75
N ARG A 95 -3.20 12.41 6.44
CA ARG A 95 -1.96 13.03 5.95
C ARG A 95 -0.83 12.02 5.79
N ILE A 96 -0.66 11.10 6.74
CA ILE A 96 0.35 10.04 6.67
C ILE A 96 0.03 9.07 5.53
N LEU A 97 -1.24 8.64 5.43
CA LEU A 97 -1.71 7.72 4.39
C LEU A 97 -1.49 8.30 2.99
N HIS A 98 -2.02 9.50 2.74
CA HIS A 98 -1.85 10.18 1.46
C HIS A 98 -0.39 10.50 1.17
N GLY A 99 0.42 10.81 2.19
CA GLY A 99 1.85 11.04 2.04
C GLY A 99 2.59 9.81 1.56
N PHE A 100 2.27 8.64 2.13
CA PHE A 100 2.82 7.36 1.70
C PHE A 100 2.39 7.02 0.27
N SER A 101 1.09 7.05 -0.04
CA SER A 101 0.59 6.70 -1.37
C SER A 101 1.12 7.65 -2.45
N SER A 102 1.20 8.95 -2.16
CA SER A 102 1.79 9.93 -3.09
C SER A 102 3.27 9.68 -3.37
N LYS A 103 4.02 9.23 -2.35
CA LYS A 103 5.43 8.85 -2.50
C LYS A 103 5.56 7.62 -3.38
N VAL A 104 4.82 6.55 -3.09
CA VAL A 104 4.81 5.31 -3.88
C VAL A 104 4.48 5.57 -5.34
N ILE A 105 3.45 6.38 -5.61
CA ILE A 105 3.05 6.76 -6.97
C ILE A 105 4.19 7.50 -7.67
N SER A 106 4.83 8.46 -7.00
CA SER A 106 5.90 9.27 -7.59
C SER A 106 7.16 8.43 -7.85
N ASP A 107 7.57 7.59 -6.90
CA ASP A 107 8.70 6.66 -7.05
C ASP A 107 8.45 5.71 -8.22
N ARG A 108 7.21 5.23 -8.41
CA ARG A 108 6.86 4.34 -9.52
C ARG A 108 6.87 5.04 -10.88
N ILE A 109 6.40 6.27 -10.96
CA ILE A 109 6.48 7.10 -12.18
C ILE A 109 7.94 7.32 -12.57
N GLU A 110 8.81 7.65 -11.61
CA GLU A 110 10.25 7.85 -11.88
C GLU A 110 10.91 6.55 -12.40
N GLN A 111 10.61 5.40 -11.78
CA GLN A 111 11.13 4.11 -12.24
C GLN A 111 10.72 3.80 -13.68
N ARG A 112 9.48 4.10 -14.08
CA ARG A 112 8.99 3.89 -15.45
C ARG A 112 9.75 4.76 -16.46
N GLN A 113 9.98 6.03 -16.14
CA GLN A 113 10.74 6.94 -17.00
C GLN A 113 12.20 6.46 -17.19
N LEU A 114 12.81 5.93 -16.12
CA LEU A 114 14.15 5.33 -16.18
C LEU A 114 14.19 4.06 -17.03
N ASP A 115 13.17 3.20 -16.94
CA ASP A 115 13.08 1.97 -17.73
C ASP A 115 12.86 2.27 -19.23
N GLU A 116 12.04 3.27 -19.57
CA GLU A 116 11.84 3.73 -20.95
C GLU A 116 13.13 4.29 -21.57
N SER A 117 13.86 5.14 -20.83
CA SER A 117 15.14 5.70 -21.30
C SER A 117 16.26 4.65 -21.47
N ARG A 118 16.21 3.55 -20.72
CA ARG A 118 17.12 2.40 -20.91
C ARG A 118 16.78 1.59 -22.16
N ASN A 119 15.49 1.46 -22.50
CA ASN A 119 15.06 0.71 -23.68
C ASN A 119 15.40 1.46 -24.99
N THR A 120 15.36 2.80 -24.99
CA THR A 120 15.73 3.60 -26.16
C THR A 120 17.22 3.50 -26.51
N ASN A 121 18.09 3.29 -25.51
CA ASN A 121 19.54 3.18 -25.74
C ASN A 121 19.99 1.80 -26.26
N THR A 122 19.13 0.77 -26.18
CA THR A 122 19.44 -0.59 -26.65
C THR A 122 18.90 -0.87 -28.06
N SER A 123 18.15 0.07 -28.65
CA SER A 123 17.44 -0.10 -29.92
C SER A 123 18.26 0.24 -31.19
N ALA A 124 19.59 0.37 -31.08
CA ALA A 124 20.48 0.56 -32.24
C ALA A 124 20.87 -0.76 -32.96
N GLY A 125 20.32 -1.92 -32.55
CA GLY A 125 20.69 -3.21 -33.12
C GLY A 125 19.56 -4.23 -33.16
N GLY A 126 18.77 -4.20 -34.24
CA GLY A 126 18.20 -5.41 -34.82
C GLY A 126 16.79 -5.84 -34.38
N MET A 127 15.89 -5.77 -35.35
CA MET A 127 14.66 -6.56 -35.55
C MET A 127 13.59 -6.54 -34.44
N SER A 128 12.51 -5.86 -34.78
CA SER A 128 11.19 -5.88 -34.15
C SER A 128 10.61 -7.30 -34.06
N GLU A 129 10.58 -7.85 -32.86
CA GLU A 129 9.56 -8.80 -32.41
C GLU A 129 8.46 -8.02 -31.69
N PRO A 130 7.17 -8.14 -32.05
CA PRO A 130 6.07 -7.54 -31.30
C PRO A 130 5.72 -8.40 -30.07
N ASP A 131 6.74 -8.87 -29.36
CA ASP A 131 6.62 -9.69 -28.16
C ASP A 131 7.31 -8.99 -27.00
N SER A 132 6.90 -7.75 -26.71
CA SER A 132 6.88 -7.28 -25.33
C SER A 132 5.82 -8.10 -24.60
N SER A 133 6.19 -9.36 -24.33
CA SER A 133 5.58 -10.28 -23.39
C SER A 133 4.71 -9.54 -22.39
N ARG A 134 3.44 -9.93 -22.27
CA ARG A 134 2.46 -9.43 -21.29
C ARG A 134 3.08 -9.47 -19.89
N LYS A 135 3.88 -8.46 -19.56
CA LYS A 135 4.51 -8.30 -18.26
C LYS A 135 3.33 -8.09 -17.35
N ARG A 136 3.10 -9.03 -16.43
CA ARG A 136 1.98 -8.97 -15.49
C ARG A 136 2.05 -7.61 -14.79
N GLN A 137 1.19 -6.68 -15.21
CA GLN A 137 1.20 -5.33 -14.69
C GLN A 137 0.70 -5.39 -13.25
N ALA A 138 1.45 -4.78 -12.34
CA ALA A 138 0.96 -4.58 -10.99
C ALA A 138 -0.31 -3.70 -11.04
N PHE A 139 -1.13 -3.73 -10.00
CA PHE A 139 -2.34 -2.91 -9.94
C PHE A 139 -2.02 -1.41 -10.14
N LEU A 140 -0.99 -0.91 -9.46
CA LEU A 140 -0.53 0.47 -9.63
C LEU A 140 -0.06 0.75 -11.07
N ASP A 141 0.51 -0.24 -11.74
CA ASP A 141 0.94 -0.07 -13.12
C ASP A 141 -0.23 0.15 -14.08
N LEU A 142 -1.35 -0.54 -13.86
CA LEU A 142 -2.56 -0.35 -14.65
C LEU A 142 -3.16 1.05 -14.44
N LEU A 143 -3.16 1.55 -13.20
CA LEU A 143 -3.64 2.89 -12.89
C LEU A 143 -2.78 3.98 -13.54
N LEU A 144 -1.46 3.78 -13.56
CA LEU A 144 -0.54 4.72 -14.20
C LEU A 144 -0.71 4.75 -15.72
N ASP A 145 -1.01 3.61 -16.36
CA ASP A 145 -1.32 3.59 -17.80
C ASP A 145 -2.59 4.40 -18.14
N GLU A 146 -3.60 4.34 -17.29
CA GLU A 146 -4.82 5.16 -17.46
C GLU A 146 -4.56 6.64 -17.17
N TYR A 147 -3.63 6.93 -16.26
CA TYR A 147 -3.16 8.29 -16.00
C TYR A 147 -2.43 8.87 -17.22
N ASP A 148 -1.56 8.08 -17.85
CA ASP A 148 -0.82 8.49 -19.05
C ASP A 148 -1.76 8.72 -20.26
N LYS A 149 -2.88 7.99 -20.32
CA LYS A 149 -3.96 8.22 -21.31
C LYS A 149 -4.82 9.45 -21.01
N GLY A 150 -4.69 10.05 -19.83
CA GLY A 150 -5.51 11.18 -19.38
C GLY A 150 -6.91 10.78 -18.89
N ASN A 151 -7.17 9.50 -18.64
CA ASN A 151 -8.48 9.00 -18.19
C ASN A 151 -8.68 9.20 -16.68
N ILE A 152 -7.59 9.24 -15.90
CA ILE A 152 -7.61 9.46 -14.45
C ILE A 152 -6.59 10.53 -14.06
N SER A 153 -6.90 11.36 -13.07
CA SER A 153 -5.93 12.32 -12.52
C SER A 153 -4.99 11.64 -11.53
N LYS A 154 -3.91 12.33 -11.15
CA LYS A 154 -2.99 11.83 -10.11
C LYS A 154 -3.72 11.64 -8.77
N GLU A 155 -4.68 12.51 -8.47
CA GLU A 155 -5.55 12.39 -7.30
C GLU A 155 -6.42 11.14 -7.37
N GLY A 156 -7.01 10.85 -8.53
CA GLY A 156 -7.80 9.62 -8.73
C GLY A 156 -6.97 8.35 -8.54
N VAL A 157 -5.75 8.31 -9.08
CA VAL A 157 -4.83 7.17 -8.85
C VAL A 157 -4.55 7.00 -7.35
N ARG A 158 -4.33 8.09 -6.62
CA ARG A 158 -4.12 8.04 -5.16
C ARG A 158 -5.35 7.52 -4.42
N GLU A 159 -6.55 7.97 -4.81
CA GLU A 159 -7.80 7.53 -4.19
C GLU A 159 -8.04 6.03 -4.39
N GLU A 160 -7.76 5.49 -5.58
CA GLU A 160 -7.85 4.05 -5.85
C GLU A 160 -6.82 3.25 -5.04
N VAL A 161 -5.58 3.75 -4.93
CA VAL A 161 -4.53 3.10 -4.11
C VAL A 161 -4.92 3.11 -2.62
N ASP A 162 -5.40 4.24 -2.10
CA ASP A 162 -5.82 4.35 -0.70
C ASP A 162 -7.02 3.43 -0.40
N THR A 163 -7.97 3.34 -1.33
CA THR A 163 -9.15 2.46 -1.22
C THR A 163 -8.72 0.98 -1.24
N PHE A 164 -7.86 0.59 -2.18
CA PHE A 164 -7.31 -0.76 -2.24
C PHE A 164 -6.61 -1.14 -0.92
N MET A 165 -5.78 -0.24 -0.37
CA MET A 165 -5.09 -0.49 0.89
C MET A 165 -6.04 -0.63 2.08
N PHE A 166 -7.14 0.13 2.09
CA PHE A 166 -8.19 0.00 3.08
C PHE A 166 -8.88 -1.36 3.02
N GLU A 167 -9.31 -1.80 1.83
CA GLU A 167 -9.96 -3.11 1.64
C GLU A 167 -9.06 -4.28 2.03
N VAL A 168 -7.78 -4.20 1.66
CA VAL A 168 -6.78 -5.21 2.02
C VAL A 168 -6.66 -5.34 3.53
N ARG A 169 -6.55 -4.22 4.25
CA ARG A 169 -6.45 -4.18 5.70
C ARG A 169 -7.68 -4.79 6.38
N GLU A 170 -8.88 -4.45 5.92
CA GLU A 170 -10.12 -5.00 6.48
C GLU A 170 -10.24 -6.53 6.25
N ASN A 171 -9.88 -7.02 5.06
CA ASN A 171 -9.94 -8.45 4.76
C ASN A 171 -8.92 -9.28 5.58
N ILE A 172 -7.73 -8.71 5.81
CA ILE A 172 -6.69 -9.31 6.65
C ILE A 172 -7.08 -9.32 8.14
N SER A 173 -7.86 -8.32 8.59
CA SER A 173 -8.29 -8.20 10.00
C SER A 173 -9.56 -9.00 10.33
N ALA A 174 -10.37 -9.36 9.33
CA ALA A 174 -11.69 -9.99 9.51
C ALA A 174 -11.66 -11.51 9.75
N LYS A 175 -10.49 -12.13 9.94
CA LYS A 175 -10.34 -13.57 10.16
C LYS A 175 -9.40 -13.91 11.31
#